data_AF-A0A8H6MSP9-F1
#
_entry.id   AF-A0A8H6MSP9-F1
#
_cell.length_a   1.000
_cell.length_b   1.000
_cell.length_c   1.000
_cell.angle_alpha   90.00
_cell.angle_beta   90.00
_cell.angle_gamma   90.00
#
_symmetry.space_group_name_H-M   'P 1'
#
loop_
_entity.id
_entity.type
_entity.pdbx_description
1 polymer ?
#
loop_
_entity_poly.entity_id
_entity_poly.type
_entity_poly.pdbx_seq_one_letter_code
_entity_poly.pdbx_strand_id
1 'polypeptide(L)'
;MASQGPPFTQQLLANNGAHGTEIELTSLLPASKRTKEDDLEAPAFSPILDGTNSEIDRVQVATIHDWIDEETDLHRLAAIHNWLWIVGRPMPPRPLHQQRLLNREITITEKMDLHLVWTTDRIFIKPLPRFLLEPRFWAGFLRCHAVPVCNGDLCSCGGRRKRALGFLF
;
A
#
# COMPACT_ATOMS: atom_id res chain seq x y z
N MET A 1 41.38 18.46 -6.66
CA MET A 1 39.99 18.82 -6.31
C MET A 1 39.16 17.55 -6.41
N ALA A 2 38.74 16.98 -5.28
CA ALA A 2 38.05 15.70 -5.23
C ALA A 2 36.58 15.87 -5.62
N SER A 3 36.13 15.16 -6.65
CA SER A 3 34.73 15.10 -7.05
C SER A 3 33.96 14.22 -6.07
N GLN A 4 33.25 14.83 -5.13
CA GLN A 4 32.24 14.12 -4.34
C GLN A 4 31.07 13.76 -5.27
N GLY A 5 30.76 12.47 -5.36
CA GLY A 5 29.56 12.01 -6.07
C GLY A 5 28.27 12.52 -5.40
N PRO A 6 27.13 12.49 -6.10
CA PRO A 6 25.87 12.94 -5.54
C PRO A 6 25.49 12.14 -4.29
N PRO A 7 24.87 12.76 -3.26
CA PRO A 7 24.55 12.13 -1.97
C PRO A 7 23.38 11.14 -2.03
N PHE A 8 22.96 10.75 -3.23
CA PHE A 8 21.88 9.79 -3.44
C PHE A 8 22.23 8.84 -4.57
N THR A 9 21.82 7.58 -4.41
CA THR A 9 22.01 6.51 -5.39
C THR A 9 20.65 6.16 -5.98
N GLN A 10 20.46 6.40 -7.28
CA GLN A 10 19.28 5.91 -7.99
C GLN A 10 19.49 4.44 -8.34
N GLN A 11 18.76 3.55 -7.68
CA GLN A 11 18.73 2.14 -8.02
C GLN A 11 17.77 1.97 -9.21
N LEU A 12 18.28 2.18 -10.42
CA LEU A 12 17.58 1.81 -11.65
C LEU A 12 17.34 0.30 -11.62
N LEU A 13 16.10 -0.13 -11.88
CA LEU A 13 15.72 -1.54 -12.02
C LEU A 13 16.66 -2.19 -13.03
N ALA A 14 17.67 -2.90 -12.54
CA ALA A 14 18.58 -3.67 -13.36
C ALA A 14 17.78 -4.79 -14.02
N ASN A 15 17.63 -4.71 -15.33
CA ASN A 15 17.03 -5.76 -16.13
C ASN A 15 18.05 -6.91 -16.27
N ASN A 16 18.27 -7.65 -15.18
CA ASN A 16 19.03 -8.89 -15.23
C ASN A 16 18.08 -10.00 -15.63
N GLY A 17 17.94 -10.20 -16.94
CA GLY A 17 17.41 -11.46 -17.47
C GLY A 17 18.43 -12.56 -17.23
N ALA A 18 18.30 -13.30 -16.13
CA ALA A 18 18.72 -14.71 -15.98
C ALA A 18 18.37 -15.24 -14.57
N HIS A 19 17.66 -16.37 -14.55
CA HIS A 19 17.16 -17.13 -13.40
C HIS A 19 16.05 -16.51 -12.57
N GLY A 20 14.93 -17.24 -12.47
CA GLY A 20 13.78 -16.92 -11.64
C GLY A 20 14.13 -16.98 -10.17
N THR A 21 14.76 -15.93 -9.66
CA THR A 21 14.75 -15.63 -8.24
C THR A 21 13.35 -15.11 -7.95
N GLU A 22 12.58 -15.86 -7.17
CA GLU A 22 11.44 -15.30 -6.45
C GLU A 22 11.95 -14.01 -5.80
N ILE A 23 11.49 -12.85 -6.27
CA ILE A 23 11.52 -11.67 -5.43
C ILE A 23 10.68 -12.09 -4.24
N GLU A 24 11.34 -12.33 -3.10
CA GLU A 24 10.69 -12.69 -1.85
C GLU A 24 9.64 -11.59 -1.62
N LEU A 25 8.36 -11.91 -1.85
CA LEU A 25 7.29 -10.92 -1.90
C LEU A 25 7.17 -10.15 -0.56
N THR A 26 7.76 -10.72 0.49
CA THR A 26 8.01 -10.17 1.82
C THR A 26 8.82 -8.87 1.78
N SER A 27 9.80 -8.76 0.88
CA SER A 27 10.65 -7.56 0.71
C SER A 27 9.92 -6.34 0.14
N LEU A 28 8.69 -6.53 -0.36
CA LEU A 28 7.86 -5.46 -0.90
C LEU A 28 6.94 -4.83 0.14
N LEU A 29 6.87 -5.43 1.33
CA LEU A 29 6.08 -4.94 2.45
C LEU A 29 6.84 -3.82 3.20
N PRO A 30 6.14 -2.98 3.97
CA PRO A 30 6.79 -1.95 4.78
C PRO A 30 7.85 -2.54 5.72
N ALA A 31 8.91 -1.79 6.00
CA ALA A 31 10.02 -2.28 6.83
C ALA A 31 9.61 -2.56 8.29
N SER A 32 8.62 -1.83 8.80
CA SER A 32 8.04 -2.02 10.12
C SER A 32 6.63 -1.42 10.18
N LYS A 33 5.86 -1.81 11.20
CA LYS A 33 4.61 -1.15 11.59
C LYS A 33 4.59 -0.86 13.08
N ARG A 34 3.67 0.02 13.48
CA ARG A 34 3.34 0.28 14.88
C ARG A 34 2.12 -0.56 15.27
N THR A 35 2.22 -1.35 16.33
CA THR A 35 1.10 -2.14 16.86
C THR A 35 0.11 -1.26 17.63
N LYS A 36 -1.02 -1.85 18.08
CA LYS A 36 -2.00 -1.14 18.93
C LYS A 36 -1.42 -0.80 20.29
N GLU A 37 -0.41 -1.56 20.70
CA GLU A 37 0.35 -1.44 21.94
C GLU A 37 1.50 -0.42 21.83
N ASP A 38 1.62 0.29 20.69
CA ASP A 38 2.69 1.25 20.41
C ASP A 38 4.07 0.60 20.15
N ASP A 39 4.13 -0.71 19.94
CA ASP A 39 5.37 -1.41 19.65
C ASP A 39 5.71 -1.33 18.15
N LEU A 40 7.01 -1.29 17.82
CA LEU A 40 7.48 -1.37 16.43
C LEU A 40 7.75 -2.83 16.06
N GLU A 41 6.96 -3.38 15.16
CA GLU A 41 7.11 -4.74 14.63
C GLU A 41 7.62 -4.71 13.19
N ALA A 42 8.71 -5.42 12.93
CA ALA A 42 9.09 -5.77 11.56
C ALA A 42 8.20 -6.92 11.08
N PRO A 43 7.83 -6.97 9.79
CA PRO A 43 7.14 -8.14 9.28
C PRO A 43 8.05 -9.36 9.38
N ALA A 44 7.78 -10.25 10.35
CA ALA A 44 8.54 -11.45 10.60
C ALA A 44 8.16 -12.52 9.57
N PHE A 45 8.50 -12.28 8.30
CA PHE A 45 8.36 -13.29 7.28
C PHE A 45 9.67 -14.03 7.15
N SER A 46 9.70 -15.28 7.60
CA SER A 46 10.78 -16.17 7.22
C SER A 46 10.75 -16.33 5.69
N PRO A 47 11.91 -16.38 5.02
CA PRO A 47 11.97 -16.69 3.61
C PRO A 47 11.21 -18.00 3.36
N ILE A 48 10.48 -18.04 2.27
CA ILE A 48 9.70 -19.20 1.80
C ILE A 48 10.66 -20.40 1.79
N LEU A 49 10.69 -21.16 2.88
CA LEU A 49 11.47 -22.38 3.02
C LEU A 49 10.56 -23.52 2.65
N ASP A 50 10.72 -23.97 1.41
CA ASP A 50 10.53 -25.33 0.92
C ASP A 50 9.36 -26.12 1.54
N GLY A 51 8.19 -26.03 0.88
CA GLY A 51 7.29 -27.15 0.54
C GLY A 51 6.83 -28.16 1.59
N THR A 52 7.18 -28.03 2.87
CA THR A 52 7.06 -29.10 3.86
C THR A 52 5.94 -28.88 4.88
N ASN A 53 5.48 -27.63 5.08
CA ASN A 53 4.45 -27.31 6.07
C ASN A 53 3.36 -26.41 5.49
N SER A 54 2.33 -27.01 4.88
CA SER A 54 1.16 -26.29 4.32
C SER A 54 0.38 -25.45 5.33
N GLU A 55 0.57 -25.69 6.63
CA GLU A 55 -0.10 -24.97 7.70
C GLU A 55 0.60 -23.63 8.02
N ILE A 56 1.94 -23.60 7.97
CA ILE A 56 2.74 -22.38 8.16
C ILE A 56 2.51 -21.39 7.02
N ASP A 57 2.36 -21.89 5.79
CA ASP A 57 2.04 -21.08 4.61
C ASP A 57 0.68 -20.36 4.74
N ARG A 58 -0.34 -21.05 5.28
CA ARG A 58 -1.67 -20.44 5.47
C ARG A 58 -1.68 -19.34 6.53
N VAL A 59 -0.96 -19.54 7.64
CA VAL A 59 -0.82 -18.51 8.68
C VAL A 59 -0.10 -17.29 8.11
N GLN A 60 0.98 -17.49 7.36
CA GLN A 60 1.73 -16.41 6.73
C GLN A 60 0.88 -15.60 5.74
N VAL A 61 0.10 -16.29 4.89
CA VAL A 61 -0.82 -15.65 3.95
C VAL A 61 -1.92 -14.87 4.68
N ALA A 62 -2.47 -15.41 5.77
CA ALA A 62 -3.46 -14.71 6.59
C ALA A 62 -2.86 -13.43 7.21
N THR A 63 -1.64 -13.51 7.75
CA THR A 63 -0.92 -12.33 8.24
C THR A 63 -0.75 -11.30 7.12
N ILE A 64 -0.23 -11.68 5.95
CA ILE A 64 -0.06 -10.74 4.82
C ILE A 64 -1.39 -10.08 4.43
N HIS A 65 -2.49 -10.83 4.46
CA HIS A 65 -3.82 -10.30 4.22
C HIS A 65 -4.26 -9.26 5.24
N ASP A 66 -4.04 -9.50 6.53
CA ASP A 66 -4.33 -8.53 7.59
C ASP A 66 -3.50 -7.24 7.39
N TRP A 67 -2.23 -7.40 7.02
CA TRP A 67 -1.35 -6.27 6.70
C TRP A 67 -1.85 -5.44 5.50
N ILE A 68 -2.29 -6.09 4.42
CA ILE A 68 -2.87 -5.39 3.27
C ILE A 68 -4.16 -4.69 3.67
N ASP A 69 -4.99 -5.32 4.50
CA ASP A 69 -6.25 -4.74 4.95
C ASP A 69 -6.03 -3.50 5.82
N GLU A 70 -5.03 -3.53 6.70
CA GLU A 70 -4.61 -2.39 7.51
C GLU A 70 -4.03 -1.27 6.64
N GLU A 71 -3.12 -1.60 5.71
CA GLU A 71 -2.47 -0.66 4.81
C GLU A 71 -3.46 -0.01 3.82
N THR A 72 -4.54 -0.72 3.48
CA THR A 72 -5.63 -0.27 2.60
C THR A 72 -6.91 0.04 3.37
N ASP A 73 -6.83 0.31 4.67
CA ASP A 73 -8.02 0.62 5.46
C ASP A 73 -8.58 2.00 5.09
N LEU A 74 -9.85 1.98 4.69
CA LEU A 74 -10.64 3.14 4.33
C LEU A 74 -11.91 3.25 5.18
N HIS A 75 -12.04 2.47 6.25
CA HIS A 75 -13.26 2.40 7.07
C HIS A 75 -13.70 3.78 7.57
N ARG A 76 -12.76 4.61 8.04
CA ARG A 76 -13.03 5.97 8.51
C ARG A 76 -13.55 6.88 7.40
N LEU A 77 -12.94 6.81 6.22
CA LEU A 77 -13.36 7.59 5.05
C LEU A 77 -14.74 7.12 4.54
N ALA A 78 -14.96 5.81 4.49
CA ALA A 78 -16.24 5.21 4.10
C ALA A 78 -17.38 5.64 5.03
N ALA A 79 -17.13 5.72 6.33
CA ALA A 79 -18.13 6.16 7.31
C ALA A 79 -18.60 7.61 7.08
N ILE A 80 -17.71 8.50 6.64
CA ILE A 80 -18.04 9.90 6.36
C ILE A 80 -18.40 10.16 4.89
N HIS A 81 -18.24 9.18 4.01
CA HIS A 81 -18.42 9.34 2.56
C HIS A 81 -19.79 9.94 2.21
N ASN A 82 -20.85 9.50 2.88
CA ASN A 82 -22.22 10.00 2.68
C ASN A 82 -22.44 11.44 3.18
N TRP A 83 -21.47 12.02 3.89
CA TRP A 83 -21.51 13.40 4.40
C TRP A 83 -20.63 14.33 3.57
N LEU A 84 -19.76 13.79 2.71
CA LEU A 84 -18.81 14.59 1.93
C LEU A 84 -19.49 15.53 0.92
N TRP A 85 -20.76 15.30 0.57
CA TRP A 85 -21.51 16.24 -0.26
C TRP A 85 -21.71 17.61 0.41
N ILE A 86 -21.67 17.67 1.75
CA ILE A 86 -21.82 18.92 2.52
C ILE A 86 -20.54 19.77 2.42
N VAL A 87 -19.36 19.14 2.31
CA VAL A 87 -18.08 19.86 2.27
C VAL A 87 -17.76 20.43 0.89
N GLY A 88 -18.59 20.14 -0.11
CA GLY A 88 -18.52 20.73 -1.44
C GLY A 88 -18.54 19.70 -2.57
N ARG A 89 -18.32 20.19 -3.79
CA ARG A 89 -18.26 19.34 -4.98
C ARG A 89 -16.97 18.50 -4.96
N PRO A 90 -17.01 17.20 -5.30
CA PRO A 90 -15.79 16.44 -5.53
C PRO A 90 -14.98 17.10 -6.65
N MET A 91 -13.78 17.57 -6.29
CA MET A 91 -12.83 18.19 -7.20
C MET A 91 -11.55 17.37 -7.13
N PRO A 92 -10.88 17.10 -8.27
CA PRO A 92 -9.57 16.48 -8.23
C PRO A 92 -8.61 17.32 -7.36
N PRO A 93 -7.75 16.68 -6.57
CA PRO A 93 -6.79 17.38 -5.73
C PRO A 93 -5.83 18.21 -6.60
N ARG A 94 -5.47 19.41 -6.11
CA ARG A 94 -4.55 20.28 -6.85
C ARG A 94 -3.16 19.63 -6.94
N PRO A 95 -2.44 19.81 -8.06
CA PRO A 95 -1.08 19.30 -8.23
C PRO A 95 -0.14 19.75 -7.12
N LEU A 96 0.88 18.93 -6.79
CA LEU A 96 1.79 19.20 -5.67
C LEU A 96 2.57 20.52 -5.79
N HIS A 97 2.95 20.91 -7.01
CA HIS A 97 3.59 22.22 -7.22
C HIS A 97 2.68 23.38 -6.80
N GLN A 98 1.37 23.25 -7.03
CA GLN A 98 0.39 24.26 -6.62
C GLN A 98 0.14 24.21 -5.11
N GLN A 99 0.18 23.03 -4.49
CA GLN A 99 0.11 22.91 -3.02
C GLN A 99 1.27 23.66 -2.35
N ARG A 100 2.49 23.54 -2.92
CA ARG A 100 3.66 24.31 -2.45
C ARG A 100 3.49 25.81 -2.66
N LEU A 101 2.92 26.24 -3.80
CA LEU A 101 2.62 27.66 -4.05
C LEU A 101 1.62 28.23 -3.04
N LEU A 102 0.69 27.41 -2.56
CA LEU A 102 -0.26 27.74 -1.48
C LEU A 102 0.38 27.66 -0.08
N ASN A 103 1.70 27.55 0.00
CA ASN A 103 2.47 27.46 1.24
C ASN A 103 2.06 26.26 2.13
N ARG A 104 1.68 25.14 1.50
CA ARG A 104 1.44 23.88 2.21
C ARG A 104 2.70 23.02 2.22
N GLU A 105 3.05 22.53 3.40
CA GLU A 105 4.10 21.54 3.62
C GLU A 105 3.62 20.16 3.16
N ILE A 106 4.50 19.41 2.49
CA ILE A 106 4.20 18.03 2.09
C ILE A 106 4.62 17.11 3.22
N THR A 107 3.65 16.50 3.90
CA THR A 107 3.88 15.56 5.00
C THR A 107 3.60 14.13 4.55
N ILE A 108 4.55 13.24 4.76
CA ILE A 108 4.40 11.83 4.42
C ILE A 108 3.54 11.12 5.48
N THR A 109 2.61 10.28 5.05
CA THR A 109 1.77 9.47 5.94
C THR A 109 1.66 8.04 5.43
N GLU A 110 1.51 7.08 6.34
CA GLU A 110 1.21 5.69 6.00
C GLU A 110 -0.29 5.41 6.00
N LYS A 111 -1.13 6.33 6.50
CA LYS A 111 -2.58 6.12 6.57
C LYS A 111 -3.26 6.46 5.25
N MET A 112 -4.08 5.52 4.75
CA MET A 112 -4.74 5.67 3.45
C MET A 112 -5.88 6.70 3.49
N ASP A 113 -6.60 6.79 4.60
CA ASP A 113 -7.68 7.77 4.81
C ASP A 113 -7.21 9.23 4.83
N LEU A 114 -5.91 9.47 5.02
CA LEU A 114 -5.28 10.79 4.99
C LEU A 114 -4.65 11.14 3.64
N HIS A 115 -4.55 10.21 2.69
CA HIS A 115 -3.92 10.48 1.40
C HIS A 115 -4.64 11.65 0.68
N LEU A 116 -3.91 12.73 0.40
CA LEU A 116 -4.37 13.98 -0.23
C LEU A 116 -5.33 14.83 0.61
N VAL A 117 -5.52 14.48 1.89
CA VAL A 117 -6.17 15.36 2.86
C VAL A 117 -5.22 16.50 3.20
N TRP A 118 -5.76 17.72 3.25
CA TRP A 118 -4.98 18.92 3.57
C TRP A 118 -5.56 19.65 4.77
N THR A 119 -4.68 20.27 5.54
CA THR A 119 -4.97 21.24 6.61
C THR A 119 -4.46 22.61 6.19
N THR A 120 -4.60 23.61 7.05
CA THR A 120 -4.22 25.00 6.76
C THR A 120 -2.81 25.12 6.17
N ASP A 121 -1.85 24.40 6.73
CA ASP A 121 -0.42 24.51 6.45
C ASP A 121 0.19 23.24 5.84
N ARG A 122 -0.55 22.14 5.70
CA ARG A 122 0.02 20.84 5.28
C ARG A 122 -0.89 20.06 4.35
N ILE A 123 -0.28 19.19 3.56
CA ILE A 123 -0.95 18.14 2.80
C ILE A 123 -0.30 16.81 3.12
N PHE A 124 -1.14 15.81 3.42
CA PHE A 124 -0.69 14.46 3.70
C PHE A 124 -0.60 13.66 2.41
N ILE A 125 0.54 13.02 2.19
CA ILE A 125 0.77 12.16 1.02
C ILE A 125 1.22 10.81 1.50
N LYS A 126 0.44 9.80 1.13
CA LYS A 126 0.88 8.41 1.20
C LYS A 126 1.75 8.05 -0.01
N PRO A 127 3.01 7.63 0.19
CA PRO A 127 3.86 7.21 -0.91
C PRO A 127 3.31 5.90 -1.47
N LEU A 128 3.46 5.68 -2.78
CA LEU A 128 2.93 4.49 -3.43
C LEU A 128 3.64 3.24 -2.88
N PRO A 129 2.90 2.29 -2.27
CA PRO A 129 3.51 1.07 -1.75
C PRO A 129 4.11 0.22 -2.87
N ARG A 130 5.33 -0.30 -2.67
CA ARG A 130 6.08 -1.06 -3.69
C ARG A 130 5.36 -2.34 -4.11
N PHE A 131 4.66 -3.00 -3.19
CA PHE A 131 3.89 -4.21 -3.50
C PHE A 131 2.77 -3.97 -4.53
N LEU A 132 2.26 -2.73 -4.66
CA LEU A 132 1.28 -2.38 -5.69
C LEU A 132 1.88 -2.32 -7.09
N LEU A 133 3.20 -2.25 -7.22
CA LEU A 133 3.89 -2.23 -8.51
C LEU A 133 4.28 -3.63 -9.01
N GLU A 134 4.15 -4.67 -8.18
CA GLU A 134 4.57 -6.03 -8.52
C GLU A 134 3.39 -6.91 -8.97
N PRO A 135 3.26 -7.28 -10.25
CA PRO A 135 2.11 -8.05 -10.75
C PRO A 135 1.92 -9.41 -10.07
N ARG A 136 3.01 -10.05 -9.64
CA ARG A 136 2.97 -11.33 -8.90
C ARG A 136 2.27 -11.17 -7.55
N PHE A 137 2.51 -10.05 -6.86
CA PHE A 137 1.83 -9.71 -5.60
C PHE A 137 0.33 -9.54 -5.82
N TRP A 138 -0.08 -8.89 -6.92
CA TRP A 138 -1.49 -8.80 -7.26
C TRP A 138 -2.12 -10.17 -7.46
N ALA A 139 -1.40 -11.08 -8.13
CA ALA A 139 -1.87 -12.43 -8.39
C ALA A 139 -2.01 -13.28 -7.11
N GLY A 140 -1.09 -13.14 -6.16
CA GLY A 140 -1.10 -13.88 -4.91
C GLY A 140 -2.07 -13.34 -3.86
N PHE A 141 -2.10 -12.01 -3.67
CA PHE A 141 -2.74 -11.42 -2.47
C PHE A 141 -3.90 -10.46 -2.74
N LEU A 142 -3.99 -9.87 -3.94
CA LEU A 142 -5.02 -8.88 -4.30
C LEU A 142 -6.06 -9.41 -5.28
N ARG A 143 -5.93 -10.65 -5.77
CA ARG A 143 -6.96 -11.26 -6.60
C ARG A 143 -8.18 -11.59 -5.75
N CYS A 144 -9.34 -11.12 -6.19
CA CYS A 144 -10.58 -11.78 -5.80
C CYS A 144 -10.63 -13.10 -6.58
N HIS A 145 -10.78 -14.23 -5.89
CA HIS A 145 -11.14 -15.46 -6.57
C HIS A 145 -12.49 -15.23 -7.25
N ALA A 146 -12.46 -15.07 -8.58
CA ALA A 146 -13.62 -14.96 -9.43
C ALA A 146 -14.29 -16.35 -9.54
N VAL A 147 -14.65 -16.97 -8.43
CA VAL A 147 -15.75 -17.93 -8.50
C VAL A 147 -17.00 -17.06 -8.68
N PRO A 148 -17.73 -17.18 -9.80
CA PRO A 148 -19.01 -16.52 -9.93
C PRO A 148 -19.97 -17.26 -9.02
N VAL A 149 -19.92 -16.98 -7.71
CA VAL A 149 -21.06 -17.29 -6.86
C VAL A 149 -22.09 -16.23 -7.21
N CYS A 150 -22.92 -16.58 -8.17
CA CYS A 150 -24.20 -15.96 -8.43
C CYS A 150 -24.97 -15.96 -7.11
N ASN A 151 -24.88 -14.87 -6.34
CA ASN A 151 -25.79 -14.43 -5.28
C ASN A 151 -25.06 -13.38 -4.46
N GLY A 152 -25.19 -12.09 -4.81
CA GLY A 152 -25.11 -10.92 -3.91
C GLY A 152 -23.98 -10.76 -2.87
N ASP A 153 -23.08 -11.70 -2.70
CA ASP A 153 -22.23 -11.85 -1.54
C ASP A 153 -20.83 -11.31 -1.87
N LEU A 154 -20.30 -10.53 -0.93
CA LEU A 154 -19.02 -9.89 -1.05
C LEU A 154 -17.92 -10.97 -1.11
N CYS A 155 -17.10 -10.95 -2.16
CA CYS A 155 -15.86 -11.73 -2.21
C CYS A 155 -15.10 -11.59 -0.89
N SER A 156 -14.59 -12.71 -0.34
CA SER A 156 -13.83 -12.72 0.92
C SER A 156 -12.60 -11.80 0.89
N CYS A 157 -12.17 -11.34 -0.29
CA CYS A 157 -11.10 -10.37 -0.45
C CYS A 157 -11.45 -8.94 0.02
N GLY A 158 -12.66 -8.68 0.53
CA GLY A 158 -13.00 -7.40 1.18
C GLY A 158 -12.90 -6.16 0.27
N GLY A 159 -12.79 -6.35 -1.05
CA GLY A 159 -12.54 -5.28 -2.00
C GLY A 159 -11.09 -4.78 -2.05
N ARG A 160 -10.10 -5.51 -1.50
CA ARG A 160 -8.66 -5.16 -1.53
C ARG A 160 -8.20 -4.67 -2.90
N ARG A 161 -8.58 -5.37 -3.98
CA ARG A 161 -8.27 -4.96 -5.36
C ARG A 161 -8.78 -3.56 -5.70
N LYS A 162 -10.02 -3.23 -5.33
CA LYS A 162 -10.63 -1.93 -5.63
C LYS A 162 -9.93 -0.81 -4.85
N ARG A 163 -9.62 -1.05 -3.58
CA ARG A 163 -8.87 -0.10 -2.74
C ARG A 163 -7.46 0.12 -3.28
N ALA A 164 -6.75 -0.97 -3.60
CA ALA A 164 -5.42 -0.95 -4.22
C ALA A 164 -5.41 -0.19 -5.56
N LEU A 165 -6.43 -0.38 -6.41
CA LEU A 165 -6.56 0.37 -7.67
C LEU A 165 -6.79 1.88 -7.44
N GLY A 166 -7.44 2.27 -6.35
CA GLY A 166 -7.62 3.68 -5.98
C GLY A 166 -6.33 4.41 -5.60
N PHE A 167 -5.20 3.71 -5.45
CA PHE A 167 -3.87 4.36 -5.39
C PHE A 167 -3.32 4.73 -6.76
N LEU A 168 -3.80 4.07 -7.83
CA LEU A 168 -3.26 4.21 -9.17
C LEU A 168 -4.11 5.16 -10.04
N PHE A 169 -5.33 5.50 -9.63
CA PHE A 169 -6.30 6.33 -10.34
C PHE A 169 -7.22 7.07 -9.38
#